data_AF-A0A0B4XL10-F1
#
_entry.id   AF-A0A0B4XL10-F1
#
_cell.length_a   1.000
_cell.length_b   1.000
_cell.length_c   1.000
_cell.angle_alpha   90.00
_cell.angle_beta   90.00
_cell.angle_gamma   90.00
#
_symmetry.space_group_name_H-M   'P 1'
#
loop_
_entity.id
_entity.type
_entity.pdbx_description
1 polymer ?
#
loop_
_entity_poly.entity_id
_entity_poly.type
_entity_poly.pdbx_seq_one_letter_code
_entity_poly.pdbx_strand_id
1 'polypeptide(L)'
;MHFNPCDPYDAAALYDMWLNCQGCPATFDFEPSRPLGLDYYHDIGQRAKAERWVVREQDDPSDPLGVSYLVLCACCGDRFGMVPEAALRRAPAPVIAEICSALRDAEAGVAA
;
A
#
# COMPACT_ATOMS: atom_id res chain seq x y z
N MET A 1 -2.24 9.54 13.39
CA MET A 1 -1.27 9.51 12.27
C MET A 1 -2.09 9.42 11.00
N HIS A 2 -1.61 10.02 9.92
CA HIS A 2 -2.33 10.13 8.66
C HIS A 2 -1.57 9.38 7.57
N PHE A 3 -2.32 8.95 6.55
CA PHE A 3 -1.79 8.35 5.33
C PHE A 3 -0.59 9.12 4.76
N ASN A 4 0.50 8.41 4.48
CA ASN A 4 1.71 8.95 3.88
C ASN A 4 1.93 8.35 2.48
N PRO A 5 1.71 9.10 1.39
CA PRO A 5 1.87 8.58 0.03
C PRO A 5 3.32 8.29 -0.37
N CYS A 6 4.31 8.65 0.48
CA CYS A 6 5.71 8.28 0.32
C CYS A 6 6.10 7.01 1.09
N ASP A 7 5.23 6.47 1.96
CA ASP A 7 5.45 5.18 2.63
C ASP A 7 4.98 4.06 1.70
N PRO A 8 5.86 3.13 1.27
CA PRO A 8 5.47 2.06 0.34
C PRO A 8 4.35 1.18 0.89
N TYR A 9 4.21 1.06 2.22
CA TYR A 9 3.11 0.28 2.81
C TYR A 9 1.75 0.96 2.63
N ASP A 10 1.68 2.26 2.91
CA ASP A 10 0.47 3.05 2.71
C ASP A 10 0.13 3.11 1.21
N ALA A 11 1.13 3.37 0.36
CA ALA A 11 0.96 3.45 -1.08
C ALA A 11 0.53 2.12 -1.70
N ALA A 12 1.12 0.99 -1.30
CA ALA A 12 0.71 -0.34 -1.78
C ALA A 12 -0.69 -0.72 -1.30
N ALA A 13 -1.02 -0.44 -0.04
CA ALA A 13 -2.36 -0.69 0.50
C ALA A 13 -3.44 0.08 -0.28
N LEU A 14 -3.13 1.32 -0.70
CA LEU A 14 -4.02 2.13 -1.53
C LEU A 14 -4.08 1.63 -2.99
N TYR A 15 -2.93 1.34 -3.60
CA TYR A 15 -2.82 1.03 -5.03
C TYR A 15 -3.31 -0.37 -5.39
N ASP A 16 -2.89 -1.38 -4.63
CA ASP A 16 -3.28 -2.78 -4.85
C ASP A 16 -4.68 -3.07 -4.27
N MET A 17 -5.27 -2.08 -3.59
CA MET A 17 -6.54 -2.10 -2.86
C MET A 17 -6.68 -3.21 -1.82
N TRP A 18 -5.72 -4.13 -1.68
CA TRP A 18 -5.59 -5.17 -0.67
C TRP A 18 -4.14 -5.68 -0.69
N LEU A 19 -3.48 -5.81 0.46
CA LEU A 19 -2.14 -6.42 0.51
C LEU A 19 -2.27 -7.93 0.39
N ASN A 20 -2.19 -8.46 -0.83
CA ASN A 20 -2.23 -9.88 -1.09
C ASN A 20 -0.80 -10.42 -1.23
N CYS A 21 -0.48 -11.50 -0.51
CA CYS A 21 0.81 -12.13 -0.68
C CYS A 21 0.90 -12.72 -2.09
N GLN A 22 1.89 -12.31 -2.86
CA GLN A 22 2.11 -12.82 -4.21
C GLN A 22 2.76 -14.21 -4.22
N GLY A 23 3.23 -14.69 -3.07
CA GLY A 23 3.89 -16.00 -2.90
C GLY A 23 3.03 -17.12 -2.32
N CYS A 24 1.86 -16.80 -1.75
CA CYS A 24 0.92 -17.78 -1.20
C CYS A 24 -0.50 -17.18 -1.08
N PRO A 25 -1.55 -17.98 -0.80
CA PRO A 25 -2.93 -17.48 -0.69
C PRO A 25 -3.23 -16.56 0.52
N ALA A 26 -2.21 -16.10 1.26
CA ALA A 26 -2.41 -15.22 2.41
C ALA A 26 -2.85 -13.83 1.94
N THR A 27 -4.02 -13.40 2.37
CA THR A 27 -4.58 -12.07 2.12
C THR A 27 -4.53 -11.26 3.41
N PHE A 28 -4.24 -9.96 3.32
CA PHE A 28 -4.39 -9.06 4.46
C PHE A 28 -5.88 -8.74 4.67
N ASP A 29 -6.35 -8.90 5.89
CA ASP A 29 -7.77 -8.96 6.24
C ASP A 29 -8.53 -7.68 5.81
N PHE A 30 -9.57 -7.86 4.99
CA PHE A 30 -10.44 -6.78 4.53
C PHE A 30 -11.61 -6.60 5.50
N GLU A 31 -11.81 -5.39 6.02
CA GLU A 31 -12.91 -5.09 6.94
C GLU A 31 -14.01 -4.29 6.22
N PRO A 32 -15.05 -4.94 5.66
CA PRO A 32 -16.07 -4.29 4.84
C PRO A 32 -16.95 -3.26 5.59
N SER A 33 -16.95 -3.30 6.92
CA SER A 33 -17.74 -2.39 7.76
C SER A 33 -17.03 -1.07 8.06
N ARG A 34 -15.75 -0.94 7.71
CA ARG A 34 -14.98 0.29 7.92
C ARG A 34 -15.17 1.25 6.74
N PRO A 35 -15.31 2.58 6.99
CA PRO A 35 -15.32 3.56 5.91
C PRO A 35 -14.05 3.45 5.06
N LEU A 36 -14.21 3.31 3.75
CA LEU A 36 -13.08 3.33 2.81
C LEU A 36 -12.60 4.77 2.65
N GLY A 37 -11.31 4.99 2.87
CA GLY A 37 -10.69 6.32 2.88
C GLY A 37 -9.20 6.21 3.16
N LEU A 38 -8.50 7.36 3.17
CA LEU A 38 -7.04 7.36 3.34
C LEU A 38 -6.62 6.76 4.70
N ASP A 39 -7.37 7.03 5.77
CA ASP A 39 -7.08 6.45 7.09
C ASP A 39 -7.26 4.92 7.12
N TYR A 40 -8.19 4.37 6.33
CA TYR A 40 -8.37 2.92 6.20
C TYR A 40 -7.14 2.26 5.58
N TYR A 41 -6.64 2.81 4.48
CA TYR A 41 -5.44 2.29 3.81
C TYR A 41 -4.17 2.51 4.63
N HIS A 42 -4.09 3.59 5.40
CA HIS A 42 -3.00 3.82 6.35
C HIS A 42 -2.95 2.71 7.41
N ASP A 43 -4.09 2.38 8.02
CA ASP A 43 -4.13 1.34 9.06
C ASP A 43 -3.74 -0.03 8.51
N ILE A 44 -4.17 -0.37 7.28
CA ILE A 44 -3.74 -1.59 6.58
C ILE A 44 -2.21 -1.59 6.39
N GLY A 45 -1.68 -0.52 5.80
CA GLY A 45 -0.25 -0.39 5.53
C GLY A 45 0.60 -0.52 6.79
N GLN A 46 0.25 0.23 7.84
CA GLN A 46 0.99 0.21 9.10
C GLN A 46 0.87 -1.12 9.84
N ARG A 47 -0.29 -1.79 9.78
CA ARG A 47 -0.44 -3.12 10.38
C ARG A 47 0.39 -4.15 9.61
N ALA A 48 0.43 -4.12 8.28
CA ALA A 48 1.29 -5.02 7.49
C ALA A 48 2.78 -4.79 7.80
N LYS A 49 3.18 -3.53 7.98
CA LYS A 49 4.53 -3.14 8.41
C LYS A 49 4.87 -3.71 9.79
N ALA A 50 3.96 -3.60 10.75
CA ALA A 50 4.10 -4.16 12.09
C ALA A 50 4.16 -5.70 12.08
N GLU A 51 3.41 -6.35 11.20
CA GLU A 51 3.40 -7.79 10.98
C GLU A 51 4.57 -8.28 10.09
N ARG A 52 5.51 -7.39 9.74
CA ARG A 52 6.71 -7.69 8.94
C ARG A 52 6.43 -8.26 7.55
N TRP A 53 5.34 -7.83 6.94
CA TRP A 53 5.15 -8.04 5.51
C TRP A 53 6.27 -7.34 4.74
N VAL A 54 6.64 -7.89 3.60
CA VAL A 54 7.57 -7.26 2.67
C VAL A 54 6.74 -6.52 1.64
N VAL A 55 6.90 -5.20 1.59
CA VAL A 55 6.37 -4.36 0.53
C VAL A 55 7.55 -3.64 -0.13
N ARG A 56 7.69 -3.79 -1.45
CA ARG A 56 8.74 -3.13 -2.24
C ARG A 56 8.18 -2.63 -3.54
N GLU A 57 8.54 -1.41 -3.89
CA GLU A 57 8.27 -0.89 -5.22
C GLU A 57 9.13 -1.65 -6.24
N GLN A 58 8.52 -1.98 -7.37
CA GLN A 58 9.21 -2.57 -8.51
C GLN A 58 9.18 -1.58 -9.66
N ASP A 59 10.35 -1.43 -10.29
CA ASP A 59 10.46 -0.68 -11.52
C ASP A 59 9.84 -1.51 -12.65
N ASP A 60 8.84 -0.94 -13.34
CA ASP A 60 8.32 -1.50 -14.58
C ASP A 60 8.89 -0.70 -15.77
N PRO A 61 9.84 -1.25 -16.54
CA PRO A 61 10.40 -0.55 -17.69
C PRO A 61 9.37 -0.36 -18.82
N SER A 62 8.25 -1.07 -18.81
CA SER A 62 7.16 -0.92 -19.77
C SER A 62 6.12 0.13 -19.36
N ASP A 63 6.09 0.52 -18.08
CA ASP A 63 5.30 1.64 -17.56
C ASP A 63 6.14 2.53 -16.62
N PRO A 64 6.94 3.46 -17.19
CA PRO A 64 7.84 4.31 -16.41
C PRO A 64 7.13 5.32 -15.49
N LEU A 65 5.82 5.51 -15.68
CA LEU A 65 5.00 6.42 -14.90
C LEU A 65 4.14 5.68 -13.87
N GLY A 66 3.93 4.38 -14.09
CA GLY A 66 3.29 3.47 -13.16
C GLY A 66 4.14 3.19 -11.93
N VAL A 67 3.48 2.56 -10.96
CA VAL A 67 4.15 1.97 -9.81
C VAL A 67 3.57 0.57 -9.64
N SER A 68 4.43 -0.39 -9.33
CA SER A 68 3.99 -1.73 -8.96
C SER A 68 4.65 -2.10 -7.64
N TYR A 69 3.97 -2.93 -6.85
CA TYR A 69 4.42 -3.32 -5.53
C TYR A 69 4.55 -4.84 -5.46
N LEU A 70 5.73 -5.32 -5.09
CA LEU A 70 5.92 -6.66 -4.59
C LEU A 70 5.40 -6.70 -3.15
N VAL A 71 4.42 -7.57 -2.91
CA VAL A 71 3.82 -7.77 -1.58
C VAL A 71 3.98 -9.24 -1.18
N LEU A 72 4.64 -9.48 -0.05
CA LEU A 72 4.82 -10.82 0.52
C LEU A 72 4.49 -10.81 2.01
N CYS A 73 3.78 -11.84 2.49
CA CYS A 73 3.66 -12.09 3.93
C CYS A 73 5.03 -12.44 4.53
N ALA A 74 5.18 -12.31 5.85
CA ALA A 74 6.43 -12.59 6.55
C ALA A 74 7.02 -13.97 6.20
N CYS A 75 6.18 -15.01 6.15
CA CYS A 75 6.61 -16.37 5.78
C CYS A 75 7.21 -16.46 4.38
N CYS A 76 6.60 -15.79 3.39
CA CYS A 76 7.11 -15.76 2.02
C CYS A 76 8.34 -14.87 1.91
N GLY A 77 8.38 -13.74 2.63
CA GLY A 77 9.57 -12.91 2.76
C GLY A 77 10.78 -13.72 3.21
N ASP A 78 10.65 -14.44 4.33
CA ASP A 78 11.70 -15.31 4.86
C ASP A 78 12.09 -16.42 3.86
N ARG A 79 11.09 -17.07 3.24
CA ARG A 79 11.32 -18.13 2.24
C ARG A 79 12.13 -17.64 1.04
N PHE A 80 11.92 -16.40 0.60
CA PHE A 80 12.63 -15.80 -0.53
C PHE A 80 13.87 -14.99 -0.12
N GLY A 81 14.21 -14.98 1.17
CA GLY A 81 15.35 -14.20 1.69
C GLY A 81 15.15 -12.69 1.57
N MET A 82 13.91 -12.23 1.55
CA MET A 82 13.55 -10.81 1.45
C MET A 82 13.18 -10.25 2.82
N VAL A 83 13.65 -9.04 3.09
CA VAL A 83 13.36 -8.31 4.32
C VAL A 83 12.50 -7.08 4.05
N PRO A 84 11.65 -6.67 5.00
CA PRO A 84 10.89 -5.42 4.94
C PRO A 84 11.80 -4.24 4.64
N GLU A 85 11.41 -3.42 3.67
CA GLU A 85 12.11 -2.18 3.38
C GLU A 85 11.54 -1.04 4.22
N ALA A 86 12.41 -0.23 4.82
CA ALA A 86 12.02 0.93 5.63
C ALA A 86 12.16 2.26 4.88
N ALA A 87 12.65 2.22 3.64
CA ALA A 87 12.91 3.43 2.87
C ALA A 87 11.59 4.08 2.44
N LEU A 88 11.47 5.38 2.73
CA LEU A 88 10.42 6.22 2.17
C LEU A 88 10.89 6.76 0.83
N ARG A 89 9.94 6.95 -0.10
CA ARG A 89 10.22 7.75 -1.30
C ARG A 89 10.48 9.20 -0.90
N ARG A 90 11.31 9.89 -1.68
CA ARG A 90 11.48 11.36 -1.56
C ARG A 90 10.23 12.13 -1.99
N ALA A 91 9.47 11.58 -2.92
CA ALA A 91 8.23 12.11 -3.44
C ALA A 91 7.28 10.95 -3.80
N PRO A 92 5.95 11.11 -3.65
CA PRO A 92 5.01 10.06 -3.99
C PRO A 92 5.06 9.74 -5.48
N ALA A 93 4.75 8.50 -5.84
CA ALA A 93 4.54 8.17 -7.25
C ALA A 93 3.34 8.99 -7.80
N PRO A 94 3.39 9.47 -9.06
CA PRO A 94 2.33 10.32 -9.60
C PRO A 94 0.93 9.73 -9.46
N VAL A 95 0.76 8.45 -9.81
CA VAL A 95 -0.53 7.76 -9.70
C VAL A 95 -1.03 7.67 -8.26
N ILE A 96 -0.14 7.49 -7.28
CA ILE A 96 -0.51 7.47 -5.85
C ILE A 96 -1.00 8.86 -5.43
N ALA A 97 -0.33 9.92 -5.87
CA ALA A 97 -0.73 11.29 -5.58
C ALA A 97 -2.11 11.63 -6.19
N GLU A 98 -2.36 11.16 -7.42
CA GLU A 98 -3.65 11.32 -8.11
C GLU A 98 -4.78 10.59 -7.37
N ILE A 99 -4.58 9.32 -6.99
CA ILE A 99 -5.57 8.56 -6.22
C ILE A 99 -5.83 9.23 -4.87
N CYS A 100 -4.79 9.74 -4.19
CA CYS A 100 -4.95 10.48 -2.94
C CYS A 100 -5.81 11.73 -3.11
N SER A 101 -5.64 12.47 -4.21
CA SER A 101 -6.47 13.65 -4.50
C SER A 101 -7.93 13.24 -4.70
N ALA A 102 -8.17 12.23 -5.54
CA ALA A 102 -9.51 11.75 -5.85
C ALA A 102 -10.27 11.25 -4.61
N LEU A 103 -9.60 10.53 -3.71
CA LEU A 103 -10.20 10.07 -2.45
C LEU A 103 -10.58 11.24 -1.53
N ARG A 104 -9.71 12.24 -1.38
CA ARG A 104 -10.02 13.43 -0.57
C ARG A 104 -11.20 14.21 -1.12
N ASP A 105 -11.27 14.34 -2.44
CA ASP A 105 -12.39 15.02 -3.11
C ASP A 105 -13.70 14.26 -2.88
N ALA A 106 -13.67 12.92 -2.95
CA ALA A 106 -14.82 12.08 -2.66
C ALA A 106 -15.26 12.17 -1.18
N GLU A 107 -14.31 12.13 -0.24
CA GLU A 107 -14.58 12.28 1.20
C GLU A 107 -15.23 13.65 1.51
N ALA A 108 -14.73 14.72 0.88
CA ALA A 108 -15.30 16.06 1.02
C ALA A 108 -16.70 16.18 0.42
N GLY A 109 -16.95 15.51 -0.72
CA GLY A 109 -18.27 15.49 -1.37
C GLY A 109 -19.34 14.70 -0.61
N VAL A 110 -18.95 13.71 0.20
CA VAL A 110 -19.87 12.95 1.08
C VAL A 110 -20.24 13.73 2.34
N ALA A 111 -19.41 14.70 2.76
CA ALA A 111 -19.65 15.53 3.94
C ALA A 111 -20.50 16.80 3.67
N ALA A 112 -20.86 17.07 2.43
CA ALA A 112 -21.65 18.22 1.97
C ALA A 112 -23.13 17.88 1.80
#